data_AF-A0A936EMF2-F1
#
_entry.id   AF-A0A936EMF2-F1
#
_cell.length_a   1.000
_cell.length_b   1.000
_cell.length_c   1.000
_cell.angle_alpha   90.00
_cell.angle_beta   90.00
_cell.angle_gamma   90.00
#
_symmetry.space_group_name_H-M   'P 1'
#
loop_
_entity.id
_entity.type
_entity.pdbx_description
1 polymer ?
#
loop_
_entity_poly.entity_id
_entity_poly.type
_entity_poly.pdbx_seq_one_letter_code
_entity_poly.pdbx_strand_id
1 'polypeptide(L)'
;MKLKNTLSRLIFCCLLACSGLNSGAHEIIFCGERIPVGDKFVSDKLMNIIKKQINYVNVLSLKERVNQYMSQVEYYLHETNIPQDFKYLAIVESGFKNATSSAGAAGFWQLMPETARELGLVVNGLVDDRNDFNKATYAACKVLANYYLYIRKQFGISSWVLTAAAYNNGIGNIQNAIKKQGTNYFQMQLNEETAAYVYKIIAVKELFEYPELYMHDFGYNIFTKKVKTESKDQQANNVSEKLQLGGMTVKIDESDGVHPVNLDNKLKTLKKADPSKIKFISAQVTGKYKNFKDGEIVSFILQEELQVFNRYSGKGTVIQGRGWIIDDRVQIDLGFDHTVILLDLKNEKGIALKKLKNKEKVLMKVSTLN
;
A
#
# COMPACT_ATOMS: atom_id res chain seq x y z
N MET A 1 45.18 34.25 -55.92
CA MET A 1 43.82 34.81 -55.69
C MET A 1 43.21 34.00 -54.55
N LYS A 2 43.17 34.50 -53.30
CA LYS A 2 42.04 35.23 -52.65
C LYS A 2 40.67 34.53 -52.89
N LEU A 3 39.75 34.27 -51.98
CA LEU A 3 39.48 34.62 -50.57
C LEU A 3 38.23 33.80 -50.13
N LYS A 4 38.20 33.30 -48.89
CA LYS A 4 37.12 33.41 -47.87
C LYS A 4 35.61 33.33 -48.24
N ASN A 5 34.89 32.54 -47.41
CA ASN A 5 33.59 32.77 -46.74
C ASN A 5 32.36 33.15 -47.61
N THR A 6 31.14 32.66 -47.36
CA THR A 6 30.35 32.96 -46.15
C THR A 6 29.06 32.11 -46.12
N LEU A 7 28.63 31.74 -44.91
CA LEU A 7 27.32 31.21 -44.51
C LEU A 7 26.12 31.97 -45.10
N SER A 8 25.04 31.26 -45.44
CA SER A 8 23.68 31.78 -45.26
C SER A 8 22.69 30.68 -44.85
N ARG A 9 22.12 30.94 -43.66
CA ARG A 9 20.94 30.38 -42.96
C ARG A 9 20.00 29.47 -43.76
N LEU A 10 19.83 28.22 -43.30
CA LEU A 10 18.56 27.51 -43.36
C LEU A 10 17.97 27.43 -41.95
N ILE A 11 16.85 28.11 -41.75
CA ILE A 11 16.01 28.02 -40.56
C ILE A 11 15.27 26.68 -40.65
N PHE A 12 15.69 25.69 -39.88
CA PHE A 12 14.92 24.47 -39.68
C PHE A 12 13.89 24.77 -38.59
N CYS A 13 12.67 25.14 -39.00
CA CYS A 13 11.50 25.13 -38.12
C CYS A 13 11.26 23.69 -37.67
N CYS A 14 11.82 23.30 -36.52
CA CYS A 14 11.35 22.16 -35.77
C CYS A 14 9.92 22.47 -35.31
N LEU A 15 8.95 21.93 -36.05
CA LEU A 15 7.62 21.62 -35.53
C LEU A 15 7.82 20.69 -34.32
N LEU A 16 7.85 21.30 -33.13
CA LEU A 16 7.57 20.62 -31.89
C LEU A 16 6.13 20.13 -31.98
N ALA A 17 5.97 18.90 -32.47
CA ALA A 17 4.81 18.11 -32.11
C ALA A 17 4.88 17.95 -30.59
N CYS A 18 4.16 18.82 -29.89
CA CYS A 18 3.71 18.58 -28.52
C CYS A 18 2.87 17.29 -28.54
N SER A 19 3.53 16.14 -28.49
CA SER A 19 2.91 14.93 -27.99
C SER A 19 2.63 15.18 -26.52
N GLY A 20 1.38 15.55 -26.25
CA GLY A 20 0.87 15.72 -24.90
C GLY A 20 1.30 14.54 -24.04
N LEU A 21 2.13 14.83 -23.05
CA LEU A 21 2.32 13.98 -21.89
C LEU A 21 0.94 13.88 -21.22
N ASN A 22 0.18 12.84 -21.59
CA ASN A 22 -0.94 12.41 -20.78
C ASN A 22 -0.30 11.80 -19.52
N SER A 23 -0.04 12.63 -18.51
CA SER A 23 0.30 12.14 -17.17
C SER A 23 -0.92 11.36 -16.70
N GLY A 24 -0.86 10.04 -16.72
CA GLY A 24 -1.93 9.21 -16.15
C GLY A 24 -2.17 9.67 -14.73
N ALA A 25 -3.39 10.11 -14.43
CA ALA A 25 -3.77 10.47 -13.07
C ALA A 25 -3.55 9.24 -12.17
N HIS A 26 -2.94 9.46 -11.00
CA HIS A 26 -2.72 8.42 -9.99
C HIS A 26 -4.04 7.68 -9.71
N GLU A 27 -4.05 6.38 -9.95
CA GLU A 27 -5.22 5.54 -9.73
C GLU A 27 -5.20 5.01 -8.30
N ILE A 28 -6.22 5.37 -7.52
CA ILE A 28 -6.35 4.91 -6.15
C ILE A 28 -7.23 3.66 -6.13
N ILE A 29 -6.70 2.57 -5.58
CA ILE A 29 -7.37 1.28 -5.44
C ILE A 29 -7.42 0.92 -3.96
N PHE A 30 -8.55 0.40 -3.49
CA PHE A 30 -8.72 -0.09 -2.12
C PHE A 30 -9.33 -1.48 -2.12
N CYS A 31 -8.61 -2.46 -1.57
CA CYS A 31 -9.00 -3.87 -1.54
C CYS A 31 -9.37 -4.42 -2.93
N GLY A 32 -8.81 -3.84 -3.99
CA GLY A 32 -9.14 -4.18 -5.37
C GLY A 32 -10.21 -3.32 -6.05
N GLU A 33 -10.97 -2.55 -5.28
CA GLU A 33 -11.97 -1.63 -5.80
C GLU A 33 -11.31 -0.31 -6.23
N ARG A 34 -11.58 0.12 -7.46
CA ARG A 34 -11.15 1.44 -7.94
C ARG A 34 -11.95 2.54 -7.24
N ILE A 35 -11.23 3.50 -6.66
CA ILE A 35 -11.86 4.66 -6.02
C ILE A 35 -12.20 5.70 -7.09
N PRO A 36 -13.43 6.25 -7.13
CA PRO A 36 -13.89 7.14 -8.20
C PRO A 36 -13.35 8.57 -8.03
N VAL A 37 -12.03 8.74 -7.99
CA VAL A 37 -11.34 10.04 -7.83
C VAL A 37 -11.49 10.99 -9.03
N GLY A 38 -12.10 10.52 -10.13
CA GLY A 38 -12.56 11.40 -11.21
C GLY A 38 -13.78 12.25 -10.82
N ASP A 39 -14.54 11.83 -9.80
CA ASP A 39 -15.55 12.66 -9.18
C ASP A 39 -14.89 13.71 -8.28
N LYS A 40 -15.16 14.99 -8.56
CA LYS A 40 -14.54 16.11 -7.85
C LYS A 40 -14.87 16.11 -6.36
N PHE A 41 -16.10 15.78 -5.97
CA PHE A 41 -16.49 15.70 -4.57
C PHE A 41 -15.70 14.61 -3.84
N VAL A 42 -15.55 13.45 -4.47
CA VAL A 42 -14.77 12.33 -3.92
C VAL A 42 -13.29 12.73 -3.78
N SER A 43 -12.70 13.30 -4.83
CA SER A 43 -11.30 13.73 -4.85
C SER A 43 -11.02 14.81 -3.80
N ASP A 44 -11.84 15.87 -3.75
CA ASP A 44 -11.69 16.97 -2.79
C ASP A 44 -11.82 16.47 -1.34
N LYS A 45 -12.79 15.60 -1.08
CA LYS A 45 -13.00 15.00 0.25
C LYS A 45 -11.82 14.11 0.64
N LEU A 46 -11.35 13.26 -0.25
CA LEU A 46 -10.19 12.39 -0.02
C LEU A 46 -8.95 13.23 0.26
N MET A 47 -8.65 14.23 -0.57
CA MET A 47 -7.51 15.12 -0.39
C MET A 47 -7.56 15.90 0.93
N ASN A 48 -8.74 16.36 1.33
CA ASN A 48 -8.92 16.99 2.63
C ASN A 48 -8.62 16.02 3.79
N ILE A 49 -9.06 14.77 3.69
CA ILE A 49 -8.79 13.75 4.70
C ILE A 49 -7.31 13.37 4.72
N ILE A 50 -6.66 13.21 3.56
CA ILE A 50 -5.21 13.01 3.44
C ILE A 50 -4.46 14.10 4.20
N LYS A 51 -4.76 15.38 3.91
CA LYS A 51 -4.13 16.52 4.62
C LYS A 51 -4.26 16.43 6.13
N LYS A 52 -5.42 15.98 6.65
CA LYS A 52 -5.67 15.81 8.09
C LYS A 52 -4.89 14.62 8.68
N GLN A 53 -4.64 13.57 7.90
CA GLN A 53 -3.94 12.37 8.38
C GLN A 53 -2.40 12.49 8.35
N ILE A 54 -1.83 13.45 7.61
CA ILE A 54 -0.37 13.64 7.50
C ILE A 54 0.31 13.69 8.88
N ASN A 55 -0.16 14.54 9.79
CA ASN A 55 0.49 14.66 11.10
C ASN A 55 0.32 13.40 11.94
N TYR A 56 -0.83 12.73 11.83
CA TYR A 56 -1.14 11.50 12.58
C TYR A 56 -0.19 10.36 12.18
N VAL A 57 -0.06 10.07 10.88
CA VAL A 57 0.84 9.00 10.39
C VAL A 57 2.31 9.27 10.70
N ASN A 58 2.65 10.55 10.95
CA ASN A 58 4.01 10.97 11.25
C ASN A 58 4.43 10.91 12.72
N VAL A 59 3.50 10.67 13.64
CA VAL A 59 3.81 10.53 15.07
C VAL A 59 4.75 9.33 15.28
N LEU A 60 5.93 9.56 15.87
CA LEU A 60 6.95 8.52 16.10
C LEU A 60 6.40 7.27 16.81
N SER A 61 5.59 7.46 17.86
CA SER A 61 5.02 6.33 18.59
C SER A 61 4.08 5.46 17.74
N LEU A 62 3.38 6.03 16.75
CA LEU A 62 2.58 5.24 15.81
C LEU A 62 3.48 4.39 14.92
N LYS A 63 4.57 4.98 14.42
CA LYS A 63 5.55 4.30 13.57
C LYS A 63 6.18 3.10 14.26
N GLU A 64 6.54 3.25 15.54
CA GLU A 64 7.07 2.15 16.36
C GLU A 64 6.08 0.99 16.46
N ARG A 65 4.81 1.28 16.75
CA ARG A 65 3.77 0.23 16.83
C ARG A 65 3.48 -0.40 15.48
N VAL A 66 3.46 0.37 14.39
CA VAL A 66 3.35 -0.17 13.02
C VAL A 66 4.49 -1.17 12.76
N ASN A 67 5.74 -0.79 13.04
CA ASN A 67 6.89 -1.68 12.86
C ASN A 67 6.82 -2.95 13.72
N GLN A 68 6.17 -2.88 14.88
CA GLN A 68 5.99 -4.02 15.78
C GLN A 68 4.91 -5.00 15.31
N TYR A 69 3.77 -4.50 14.81
CA TYR A 69 2.56 -5.31 14.61
C TYR A 69 2.22 -5.58 13.15
N MET A 70 2.67 -4.75 12.20
CA MET A 70 2.21 -4.81 10.81
C MET A 70 2.43 -6.18 10.16
N SER A 71 3.62 -6.78 10.29
CA SER A 71 3.91 -8.08 9.68
C SER A 71 3.04 -9.22 10.23
N GLN A 72 2.63 -9.15 11.50
CA GLN A 72 1.72 -10.14 12.07
C GLN A 72 0.30 -9.93 11.57
N VAL A 73 -0.16 -8.68 11.41
CA VAL A 73 -1.44 -8.40 10.77
C VAL A 73 -1.46 -8.90 9.32
N GLU A 74 -0.42 -8.61 8.54
CA GLU A 74 -0.29 -9.06 7.15
C GLU A 74 -0.38 -10.59 7.05
N TYR A 75 0.26 -11.31 8.00
CA TYR A 75 0.13 -12.76 8.13
C TYR A 75 -1.32 -13.19 8.39
N TYR A 76 -2.00 -12.64 9.39
CA TYR A 76 -3.39 -13.02 9.68
C TYR A 76 -4.34 -12.70 8.53
N LEU A 77 -4.19 -11.56 7.87
CA LEU A 77 -4.98 -11.19 6.69
C LEU A 77 -4.76 -12.19 5.56
N HIS A 78 -3.50 -12.59 5.31
CA HIS A 78 -3.15 -13.59 4.32
C HIS A 78 -3.78 -14.96 4.63
N GLU A 79 -3.58 -15.48 5.85
CA GLU A 79 -4.10 -16.80 6.26
C GLU A 79 -5.64 -16.88 6.24
N THR A 80 -6.32 -15.74 6.34
CA THR A 80 -7.79 -15.65 6.35
C THR A 80 -8.38 -15.17 5.02
N ASN A 81 -7.55 -14.99 3.98
CA ASN A 81 -7.94 -14.46 2.67
C ASN A 81 -8.66 -13.09 2.74
N ILE A 82 -8.26 -12.24 3.69
CA ILE A 82 -8.72 -10.86 3.78
C ILE A 82 -7.73 -9.97 3.03
N PRO A 83 -8.19 -8.97 2.24
CA PRO A 83 -7.30 -8.07 1.53
C PRO A 83 -6.30 -7.37 2.44
N GLN A 84 -5.06 -7.26 1.97
CA GLN A 84 -3.94 -6.70 2.75
C GLN A 84 -4.15 -5.23 3.14
N ASP A 85 -4.92 -4.48 2.35
CA ASP A 85 -5.25 -3.07 2.64
C ASP A 85 -5.98 -2.89 3.99
N PHE A 86 -6.62 -3.93 4.53
CA PHE A 86 -7.24 -3.86 5.87
C PHE A 86 -6.23 -3.72 7.01
N LYS A 87 -4.93 -3.87 6.77
CA LYS A 87 -3.90 -3.50 7.76
C LYS A 87 -3.95 -2.02 8.13
N TYR A 88 -4.38 -1.16 7.20
CA TYR A 88 -4.58 0.27 7.45
C TYR A 88 -5.84 0.55 8.27
N LEU A 89 -6.82 -0.36 8.27
CA LEU A 89 -8.00 -0.26 9.15
C LEU A 89 -7.57 -0.30 10.62
N ALA A 90 -6.71 -1.24 11.01
CA ALA A 90 -6.21 -1.31 12.39
C ALA A 90 -5.45 -0.05 12.84
N ILE A 91 -4.77 0.62 11.90
CA ILE A 91 -4.13 1.92 12.16
C ILE A 91 -5.17 3.01 12.39
N VAL A 92 -6.26 3.02 11.62
CA VAL A 92 -7.35 4.00 11.80
C VAL A 92 -8.09 3.76 13.12
N GLU A 93 -8.31 2.51 13.52
CA GLU A 93 -9.06 2.17 14.74
C GLU A 93 -8.33 2.58 16.02
N SER A 94 -7.07 2.18 16.16
CA SER A 94 -6.33 2.40 17.41
C SER A 94 -4.91 2.90 17.21
N GLY A 95 -4.43 2.92 15.97
CA GLY A 95 -3.01 3.09 15.69
C GLY A 95 -2.18 1.97 16.31
N PHE A 96 -2.72 0.75 16.36
CA PHE A 96 -2.18 -0.40 17.10
C PHE A 96 -2.02 -0.17 18.61
N LYS A 97 -2.91 0.60 19.24
CA LYS A 97 -2.95 0.74 20.69
C LYS A 97 -3.98 -0.22 21.28
N ASN A 98 -3.66 -0.73 22.46
CA ASN A 98 -4.68 -1.30 23.32
C ASN A 98 -5.40 -0.16 24.05
N ALA A 99 -6.56 0.26 23.52
CA ALA A 99 -7.35 1.37 24.04
C ALA A 99 -8.83 1.00 24.11
N THR A 100 -9.59 1.68 24.96
CA THR A 100 -11.05 1.54 25.03
C THR A 100 -11.70 2.87 24.69
N SER A 101 -12.63 2.88 23.73
CA SER A 101 -13.40 4.07 23.37
C SER A 101 -14.46 4.37 24.42
N SER A 102 -15.01 5.59 24.37
CA SER A 102 -16.15 5.99 25.21
C SER A 102 -17.40 5.13 24.97
N ALA A 103 -17.56 4.57 23.76
CA ALA A 103 -18.65 3.66 23.42
C ALA A 103 -18.39 2.20 23.87
N GLY A 104 -17.20 1.90 24.39
CA GLY A 104 -16.84 0.58 24.90
C GLY A 104 -16.18 -0.36 23.89
N ALA A 105 -15.88 0.12 22.68
CA ALA A 105 -15.02 -0.57 21.73
C ALA A 105 -13.60 -0.71 22.30
N ALA A 106 -12.92 -1.86 22.17
CA ALA A 106 -11.63 -2.06 22.84
C ALA A 106 -10.57 -2.77 21.98
N GLY A 107 -9.31 -2.56 22.37
CA GLY A 107 -8.14 -3.22 21.81
C GLY A 107 -7.67 -2.65 20.48
N PHE A 108 -6.75 -3.40 19.84
CA PHE A 108 -6.07 -3.01 18.60
C PHE A 108 -7.03 -2.75 17.44
N TRP A 109 -8.14 -3.48 17.43
CA TRP A 109 -9.15 -3.45 16.37
C TRP A 109 -10.46 -2.77 16.80
N GLN A 110 -10.50 -2.18 18.01
CA GLN A 110 -11.70 -1.53 18.56
C GLN A 110 -12.96 -2.39 18.41
N LEU A 111 -12.89 -3.66 18.80
CA LEU A 111 -14.04 -4.55 18.72
C LEU A 111 -15.08 -4.20 19.80
N MET A 112 -16.34 -4.15 19.42
CA MET A 112 -17.45 -4.00 20.37
C MET A 112 -17.55 -5.24 21.27
N PRO A 113 -17.94 -5.11 22.56
CA PRO A 113 -17.99 -6.24 23.49
C PRO A 113 -18.91 -7.37 23.01
N GLU A 114 -20.06 -7.00 22.43
CA GLU A 114 -21.04 -7.95 21.90
C GLU A 114 -20.48 -8.74 20.70
N THR A 115 -19.97 -8.03 19.70
CA THR A 115 -19.32 -8.62 18.52
C THR A 115 -18.15 -9.53 18.92
N ALA A 116 -17.33 -9.11 19.88
CA ALA A 116 -16.22 -9.92 20.37
C ALA A 116 -16.71 -11.26 20.98
N ARG A 117 -17.77 -11.22 21.80
CA ARG A 117 -18.36 -12.42 22.39
C ARG A 117 -18.97 -13.36 21.34
N GLU A 118 -19.67 -12.82 20.34
CA GLU A 118 -20.21 -13.60 19.22
C GLU A 118 -19.12 -14.36 18.46
N LEU A 119 -17.90 -13.84 18.45
CA LEU A 119 -16.74 -14.43 17.79
C LEU A 119 -15.94 -15.39 18.68
N GLY A 120 -16.42 -15.64 19.90
CA GLY A 120 -15.83 -16.55 20.87
C GLY A 120 -14.74 -15.92 21.75
N LEU A 121 -14.61 -14.59 21.77
CA LEU A 121 -13.71 -13.91 22.70
C LEU A 121 -14.32 -13.80 24.09
N VAL A 122 -13.50 -13.99 25.12
CA VAL A 122 -13.91 -13.76 26.50
C VAL A 122 -13.86 -12.26 26.80
N VAL A 123 -15.01 -11.68 27.15
CA VAL A 123 -15.13 -10.27 27.57
C VAL A 123 -15.95 -10.18 28.86
N ASN A 124 -15.27 -10.07 29.99
CA ASN A 124 -15.85 -9.92 31.32
C ASN A 124 -14.96 -9.03 32.22
N GLY A 125 -15.33 -8.85 33.50
CA GLY A 125 -14.60 -7.97 34.42
C GLY A 125 -13.19 -8.43 34.81
N LEU A 126 -12.78 -9.65 34.46
CA LEU A 126 -11.47 -10.22 34.77
C LEU A 126 -10.59 -10.39 33.52
N VAL A 127 -11.19 -10.75 32.39
CA VAL A 127 -10.50 -11.02 31.13
C VAL A 127 -11.23 -10.32 29.99
N ASP A 128 -10.45 -9.59 29.19
CA ASP A 128 -10.91 -8.98 27.94
C ASP A 128 -9.96 -9.37 26.80
N ASP A 129 -10.32 -10.43 26.07
CA ASP A 129 -9.55 -10.98 24.96
C ASP A 129 -9.43 -10.02 23.77
N ARG A 130 -10.19 -8.92 23.73
CA ARG A 130 -10.00 -7.84 22.73
C ARG A 130 -8.65 -7.15 22.87
N ASN A 131 -8.04 -7.24 24.05
CA ASN A 131 -6.74 -6.68 24.36
C ASN A 131 -5.59 -7.63 23.99
N ASP A 132 -5.88 -8.89 23.68
CA ASP A 132 -4.91 -9.84 23.14
C ASP A 132 -4.79 -9.62 21.63
N PHE A 133 -3.57 -9.27 21.18
CA PHE A 133 -3.33 -8.92 19.79
C PHE A 133 -3.71 -10.04 18.80
N ASN A 134 -3.34 -11.29 19.09
CA ASN A 134 -3.55 -12.42 18.19
C ASN A 134 -5.05 -12.78 18.11
N LYS A 135 -5.71 -12.86 19.27
CA LYS A 135 -7.14 -13.15 19.35
C LYS A 135 -7.98 -12.04 18.70
N ALA A 136 -7.68 -10.79 18.99
CA ALA A 136 -8.40 -9.65 18.43
C ALA A 136 -8.20 -9.52 16.92
N THR A 137 -6.97 -9.73 16.43
CA THR A 137 -6.68 -9.70 14.99
C THR A 137 -7.43 -10.79 14.24
N TYR A 138 -7.41 -12.02 14.78
CA TYR A 138 -8.16 -13.11 14.20
C TYR A 138 -9.68 -12.86 14.21
N ALA A 139 -10.22 -12.31 15.30
CA ALA A 139 -11.62 -11.92 15.38
C ALA A 139 -11.98 -10.81 14.39
N ALA A 140 -11.12 -9.80 14.21
CA ALA A 140 -11.33 -8.74 13.23
C ALA A 140 -11.40 -9.27 11.80
N CYS A 141 -10.51 -10.21 11.42
CA CYS A 141 -10.59 -10.89 10.13
C CYS A 141 -11.94 -11.60 9.94
N LYS A 142 -12.47 -12.26 10.99
CA LYS A 142 -13.80 -12.89 10.93
C LYS A 142 -14.92 -11.88 10.74
N VAL A 143 -14.88 -10.72 11.41
CA VAL A 143 -15.88 -9.65 11.19
C VAL A 143 -15.89 -9.22 9.73
N LEU A 144 -14.71 -8.92 9.16
CA LEU A 144 -14.57 -8.49 7.77
C LEU A 144 -15.11 -9.53 6.80
N ALA A 145 -14.72 -10.80 6.98
CA ALA A 145 -15.26 -11.92 6.22
C ALA A 145 -16.80 -12.02 6.31
N ASN A 146 -17.34 -12.00 7.54
CA ASN A 146 -18.77 -12.17 7.78
C ASN A 146 -19.58 -11.05 7.12
N TYR A 147 -19.15 -9.79 7.25
CA TYR A 147 -19.83 -8.64 6.67
C TYR A 147 -19.76 -8.65 5.15
N TYR A 148 -18.61 -9.00 4.59
CA TYR A 148 -18.47 -9.15 3.16
C TYR A 148 -19.39 -10.23 2.59
N LEU A 149 -19.38 -11.43 3.19
CA LEU A 149 -20.26 -12.54 2.77
C LEU A 149 -21.74 -12.18 2.95
N TYR A 150 -22.07 -11.43 4.01
CA TYR A 150 -23.42 -10.95 4.22
C TYR A 150 -23.86 -9.99 3.10
N ILE A 151 -23.05 -8.97 2.78
CA ILE A 151 -23.34 -8.00 1.72
C ILE A 151 -23.55 -8.74 0.39
N ARG A 152 -22.64 -9.67 0.06
CA ARG A 152 -22.76 -10.53 -1.12
C ARG A 152 -24.07 -11.30 -1.16
N LYS A 153 -24.39 -12.01 -0.07
CA LYS A 153 -25.60 -12.84 0.00
C LYS A 153 -26.88 -12.02 -0.09
N GLN A 154 -26.93 -10.85 0.55
CA GLN A 154 -28.16 -10.05 0.65
C GLN A 154 -28.40 -9.15 -0.56
N PHE A 155 -27.33 -8.67 -1.20
CA PHE A 155 -27.43 -7.66 -2.26
C PHE A 155 -26.86 -8.11 -3.61
N GLY A 156 -26.27 -9.31 -3.69
CA GLY A 156 -25.68 -9.82 -4.93
C GLY A 156 -24.45 -9.02 -5.40
N ILE A 157 -23.86 -8.22 -4.51
CA ILE A 157 -22.70 -7.38 -4.79
C ILE A 157 -21.58 -7.69 -3.83
N SER A 158 -20.35 -7.57 -4.30
CA SER A 158 -19.18 -7.83 -3.51
C SER A 158 -18.37 -6.55 -3.39
N SER A 159 -18.29 -5.99 -2.18
CA SER A 159 -17.67 -4.68 -1.93
C SER A 159 -17.01 -4.62 -0.56
N TRP A 160 -15.69 -4.56 -0.58
CA TRP A 160 -14.83 -4.30 0.57
C TRP A 160 -14.96 -2.87 1.09
N VAL A 161 -15.27 -1.90 0.23
CA VAL A 161 -15.61 -0.53 0.62
C VAL A 161 -16.83 -0.53 1.55
N LEU A 162 -17.91 -1.23 1.19
CA LEU A 162 -19.10 -1.35 2.04
C LEU A 162 -18.82 -2.22 3.28
N THR A 163 -17.98 -3.25 3.17
CA THR A 163 -17.52 -4.03 4.32
C THR A 163 -16.76 -3.17 5.34
N ALA A 164 -15.85 -2.31 4.89
CA ALA A 164 -15.13 -1.38 5.75
C ALA A 164 -16.09 -0.39 6.42
N ALA A 165 -17.05 0.16 5.67
CA ALA A 165 -18.09 1.02 6.23
C ALA A 165 -18.96 0.29 7.27
N ALA A 166 -19.24 -1.00 7.06
CA ALA A 166 -19.99 -1.85 7.99
C ALA A 166 -19.19 -2.18 9.24
N TYR A 167 -17.86 -2.25 9.15
CA TYR A 167 -16.99 -2.43 10.32
C TYR A 167 -17.14 -1.27 11.31
N ASN A 168 -17.16 -0.03 10.81
CA ASN A 168 -17.32 1.17 11.66
C ASN A 168 -18.76 1.36 12.16
N ASN A 169 -19.76 1.24 11.29
CA ASN A 169 -21.13 1.66 11.60
C ASN A 169 -22.08 0.49 11.90
N GLY A 170 -21.58 -0.75 11.86
CA GLY A 170 -22.39 -1.95 11.95
C GLY A 170 -23.10 -2.30 10.64
N ILE A 171 -23.22 -3.61 10.40
CA ILE A 171 -23.79 -4.15 9.15
C ILE A 171 -25.26 -3.77 8.93
N GLY A 172 -26.06 -3.64 9.99
CA GLY A 172 -27.47 -3.26 9.87
C GLY A 172 -27.67 -1.83 9.35
N ASN A 173 -26.80 -0.90 9.76
CA ASN A 173 -26.85 0.49 9.27
C ASN A 173 -26.47 0.57 7.80
N ILE A 174 -25.43 -0.17 7.39
CA ILE A 174 -25.04 -0.25 5.98
C ILE A 174 -26.11 -0.95 5.15
N GLN A 175 -26.75 -2.00 5.67
CA GLN A 175 -27.88 -2.65 5.01
C GLN A 175 -29.02 -1.65 4.74
N ASN A 176 -29.36 -0.83 5.73
CA ASN A 176 -30.39 0.20 5.60
C ASN A 176 -29.99 1.31 4.62
N ALA A 177 -28.72 1.72 4.62
CA ALA A 177 -28.20 2.69 3.67
C ALA A 177 -28.27 2.15 2.23
N ILE A 178 -27.85 0.90 2.00
CA ILE A 178 -27.91 0.25 0.68
C ILE A 178 -29.34 0.22 0.16
N LYS A 179 -30.30 -0.21 0.99
CA LYS A 179 -31.73 -0.27 0.61
C LYS A 179 -32.32 1.09 0.22
N LYS A 180 -31.84 2.17 0.83
CA LYS A 180 -32.37 3.53 0.62
C LYS A 180 -31.66 4.30 -0.49
N GLN A 181 -30.35 4.10 -0.64
CA GLN A 181 -29.47 5.00 -1.39
C GLN A 181 -28.67 4.29 -2.49
N GLY A 182 -28.82 2.96 -2.65
CA GLY A 182 -28.02 2.16 -3.57
C GLY A 182 -26.67 1.77 -2.97
N THR A 183 -25.77 1.20 -3.77
CA THR A 183 -24.53 0.55 -3.28
C THR A 183 -23.30 1.45 -3.34
N ASN A 184 -23.40 2.64 -3.93
CA ASN A 184 -22.26 3.54 -4.07
C ASN A 184 -21.98 4.29 -2.76
N TYR A 185 -21.11 3.74 -1.93
CA TYR A 185 -20.68 4.36 -0.66
C TYR A 185 -20.28 5.84 -0.81
N PHE A 186 -19.58 6.21 -1.88
CA PHE A 186 -19.08 7.57 -2.08
C PHE A 186 -20.17 8.61 -2.35
N GLN A 187 -21.38 8.14 -2.67
CA GLN A 187 -22.58 8.97 -2.87
C GLN A 187 -23.60 8.84 -1.72
N MET A 188 -23.36 7.93 -0.76
CA MET A 188 -24.27 7.76 0.38
C MET A 188 -24.19 8.94 1.36
N GLN A 189 -25.36 9.40 1.78
CA GLN A 189 -25.53 10.28 2.93
C GLN A 189 -25.54 9.42 4.21
N LEU A 190 -24.34 9.27 4.80
CA LEU A 190 -24.12 8.61 6.08
C LEU A 190 -23.81 9.67 7.15
N ASN A 191 -23.79 9.27 8.43
CA ASN A 191 -23.27 10.14 9.49
C ASN A 191 -21.82 10.54 9.19
N GLU A 192 -21.37 11.68 9.72
CA GLU A 192 -20.06 12.26 9.37
C GLU A 192 -18.89 11.31 9.61
N GLU A 193 -18.94 10.54 10.71
CA GLU A 193 -17.88 9.61 11.08
C GLU A 193 -17.77 8.49 10.04
N THR A 194 -18.89 7.80 9.77
CA THR A 194 -18.94 6.69 8.81
C THR A 194 -18.67 7.18 7.40
N ALA A 195 -19.20 8.33 6.99
CA ALA A 195 -18.97 8.91 5.66
C ALA A 195 -17.48 9.27 5.43
N ALA A 196 -16.72 9.52 6.49
CA ALA A 196 -15.29 9.80 6.43
C ALA A 196 -14.43 8.54 6.65
N TYR A 197 -15.00 7.45 7.19
CA TYR A 197 -14.24 6.31 7.68
C TYR A 197 -13.43 5.60 6.58
N VAL A 198 -14.07 5.20 5.49
CA VAL A 198 -13.35 4.54 4.37
C VAL A 198 -12.31 5.47 3.76
N TYR A 199 -12.61 6.78 3.65
CA TYR A 199 -11.65 7.76 3.20
C TYR A 199 -10.44 7.90 4.14
N LYS A 200 -10.60 7.74 5.46
CA LYS A 200 -9.48 7.74 6.41
C LYS A 200 -8.58 6.53 6.17
N ILE A 201 -9.16 5.35 5.95
CA ILE A 201 -8.38 4.13 5.66
C ILE A 201 -7.58 4.32 4.36
N ILE A 202 -8.25 4.77 3.30
CA ILE A 202 -7.59 5.06 2.01
C ILE A 202 -6.53 6.13 2.19
N ALA A 203 -6.81 7.22 2.90
CA ALA A 203 -5.83 8.28 3.14
C ALA A 203 -4.59 7.78 3.89
N VAL A 204 -4.77 6.92 4.91
CA VAL A 204 -3.65 6.29 5.62
C VAL A 204 -2.89 5.37 4.66
N LYS A 205 -3.57 4.51 3.89
CA LYS A 205 -2.92 3.71 2.84
C LYS A 205 -2.07 4.57 1.92
N GLU A 206 -2.65 5.61 1.35
CA GLU A 206 -2.01 6.52 0.41
C GLU A 206 -0.77 7.21 1.02
N LEU A 207 -0.86 7.64 2.28
CA LEU A 207 0.27 8.25 2.98
C LEU A 207 1.37 7.26 3.35
N PHE A 208 1.05 5.97 3.50
CA PHE A 208 2.04 4.93 3.78
C PHE A 208 2.67 4.36 2.50
N GLU A 209 1.93 4.28 1.40
CA GLU A 209 2.37 3.65 0.14
C GLU A 209 2.92 4.67 -0.88
N TYR A 210 2.28 5.84 -0.99
CA TYR A 210 2.55 6.89 -1.99
C TYR A 210 2.73 8.29 -1.37
N PRO A 211 3.49 8.44 -0.27
CA PRO A 211 3.55 9.74 0.42
C PRO A 211 4.08 10.89 -0.46
N GLU A 212 4.91 10.59 -1.46
CA GLU A 212 5.49 11.54 -2.41
C GLU A 212 4.43 12.31 -3.22
N LEU A 213 3.24 11.74 -3.39
CA LEU A 213 2.15 12.38 -4.14
C LEU A 213 1.46 13.49 -3.36
N TYR A 214 1.60 13.51 -2.04
CA TYR A 214 0.78 14.34 -1.15
C TYR A 214 1.56 15.40 -0.39
N MET A 215 2.88 15.44 -0.54
CA MET A 215 3.75 16.25 0.29
C MET A 215 4.92 16.83 -0.50
N HIS A 216 5.11 18.15 -0.38
CA HIS A 216 6.24 18.86 -1.01
C HIS A 216 7.60 18.49 -0.35
N ASP A 217 7.57 17.97 0.90
CA ASP A 217 8.77 17.72 1.73
C ASP A 217 8.80 16.30 2.35
N PHE A 218 8.09 15.30 1.80
CA PHE A 218 8.07 13.96 2.42
C PHE A 218 9.21 13.06 2.01
N GLY A 219 10.27 13.24 2.76
CA GLY A 219 11.36 12.32 2.88
C GLY A 219 11.22 11.33 4.05
N TYR A 220 10.15 10.53 4.19
CA TYR A 220 10.11 9.43 5.18
C TYR A 220 9.35 8.16 4.71
N ASN A 221 10.09 7.08 4.47
CA ASN A 221 9.67 5.69 4.28
C ASN A 221 10.30 4.95 5.46
N ILE A 222 9.49 4.75 6.49
CA ILE A 222 9.90 4.35 7.84
C ILE A 222 10.20 2.85 7.99
N PHE A 223 10.27 2.11 6.89
CA PHE A 223 10.60 0.69 6.88
C PHE A 223 12.10 0.38 7.01
N THR A 224 12.98 1.36 7.25
CA THR A 224 14.39 1.10 7.55
C THR A 224 14.71 1.23 9.02
N LYS A 225 14.67 0.10 9.72
CA LYS A 225 15.23 -0.07 11.06
C LYS A 225 16.73 0.30 11.04
N LYS A 226 17.15 1.26 11.88
CA LYS A 226 18.54 1.29 12.37
C LYS A 226 18.76 0.02 13.19
N VAL A 227 19.33 -1.01 12.59
CA VAL A 227 20.04 -2.05 13.34
C VAL A 227 21.33 -1.39 13.85
N LYS A 228 21.33 -1.00 15.13
CA LYS A 228 22.61 -0.90 15.86
C LYS A 228 23.03 -2.33 16.16
N THR A 229 24.03 -2.78 15.42
CA THR A 229 24.75 -4.01 15.72
C THR A 229 25.59 -3.76 16.97
N GLU A 230 25.16 -4.28 18.11
CA GLU A 230 26.09 -4.75 19.13
C GLU A 230 25.75 -6.21 19.41
N SER A 231 26.64 -7.06 18.93
CA SER A 231 26.66 -8.50 19.10
C SER A 231 26.86 -8.85 20.58
N LYS A 232 25.92 -9.60 21.15
CA LYS A 232 26.24 -10.80 21.92
C LYS A 232 25.20 -11.87 21.63
N ASP A 233 25.70 -13.05 21.30
CA ASP A 233 24.96 -14.30 21.19
C ASP A 233 24.00 -14.46 22.38
N GLN A 234 22.75 -14.78 22.07
CA GLN A 234 21.94 -15.74 22.84
C GLN A 234 20.68 -16.08 22.04
N GLN A 235 20.71 -17.31 21.53
CA GLN A 235 19.59 -18.21 21.25
C GLN A 235 18.38 -17.63 20.51
N ALA A 236 18.25 -18.06 19.26
CA ALA A 236 16.97 -18.22 18.58
C ALA A 236 16.04 -19.09 19.46
N ASN A 237 15.27 -18.43 20.32
CA ASN A 237 14.16 -19.07 21.00
C ASN A 237 13.01 -19.17 20.02
N ASN A 238 12.78 -20.41 19.60
CA ASN A 238 11.60 -20.94 18.92
C ASN A 238 10.34 -20.08 19.12
N VAL A 239 9.98 -19.26 18.13
CA VAL A 239 8.57 -18.87 17.91
C VAL A 239 7.93 -19.98 17.09
N SER A 240 7.96 -21.17 17.67
CA SER A 240 7.27 -22.39 17.24
C SER A 240 6.43 -22.91 18.40
N GLU A 241 5.96 -22.04 19.29
CA GLU A 241 4.80 -22.36 20.10
C GLU A 241 3.56 -22.13 19.26
N LYS A 242 3.24 -23.17 18.50
CA LYS A 242 1.91 -23.61 18.06
C LYS A 242 0.77 -22.73 18.60
N LEU A 243 0.51 -21.59 17.95
CA LEU A 243 -0.70 -20.80 18.15
C LEU A 243 -1.86 -21.61 17.56
N GLN A 244 -2.41 -22.53 18.35
CA GLN A 244 -3.69 -23.18 18.07
C GLN A 244 -4.81 -22.16 18.28
N LEU A 245 -4.93 -21.17 17.41
CA LEU A 245 -6.21 -20.49 17.19
C LEU A 245 -6.92 -21.27 16.08
N GLY A 246 -8.01 -21.95 16.44
CA GLY A 246 -8.69 -22.95 15.60
C GLY A 246 -8.85 -22.50 14.16
N GLY A 247 -8.38 -23.32 13.21
CA GLY A 247 -8.27 -22.99 11.79
C GLY A 247 -9.61 -22.58 11.17
N MET A 248 -9.74 -21.30 10.85
CA MET A 248 -10.81 -20.75 10.03
C MET A 248 -10.15 -20.07 8.84
N THR A 249 -10.06 -20.81 7.74
CA THR A 249 -9.85 -20.22 6.42
C THR A 249 -11.23 -19.81 5.91
N VAL A 250 -11.51 -18.51 5.84
CA VAL A 250 -12.69 -18.05 5.10
C VAL A 250 -12.31 -18.07 3.63
N LYS A 251 -13.02 -18.87 2.83
CA LYS A 251 -12.89 -18.85 1.38
C LYS A 251 -13.78 -17.75 0.82
N ILE A 252 -13.19 -16.57 0.62
CA ILE A 252 -13.76 -15.54 -0.24
C ILE A 252 -13.31 -15.84 -1.67
N ASP A 253 -14.20 -15.71 -2.66
CA ASP A 253 -13.85 -15.92 -4.06
C ASP A 253 -12.84 -14.84 -4.48
N GLU A 254 -11.76 -15.24 -5.16
CA GLU A 254 -10.73 -14.32 -5.68
C GLU A 254 -11.32 -13.27 -6.63
N SER A 255 -12.46 -13.59 -7.27
CA SER A 255 -13.16 -12.69 -8.20
C SER A 255 -14.07 -11.65 -7.54
N ASP A 256 -14.45 -11.81 -6.28
CA ASP A 256 -15.51 -11.01 -5.66
C ASP A 256 -15.03 -9.63 -5.13
N GLY A 257 -13.83 -9.16 -5.43
CA GLY A 257 -13.44 -7.81 -5.00
C GLY A 257 -12.30 -7.20 -5.81
N VAL A 258 -11.91 -7.87 -6.88
CA VAL A 258 -10.65 -7.62 -7.62
C VAL A 258 -9.46 -7.41 -6.70
N HIS A 259 -9.19 -8.34 -5.77
CA HIS A 259 -7.77 -8.68 -5.60
C HIS A 259 -7.35 -9.23 -6.99
N PRO A 260 -6.43 -8.62 -7.74
CA PRO A 260 -6.23 -9.04 -9.12
C PRO A 260 -5.56 -10.42 -9.13
N VAL A 261 -6.37 -11.46 -9.28
CA VAL A 261 -6.03 -12.64 -10.08
C VAL A 261 -7.28 -13.01 -10.87
N ASN A 262 -7.60 -12.20 -11.87
CA ASN A 262 -8.37 -12.71 -13.00
C ASN A 262 -8.08 -11.93 -14.28
N LEU A 263 -6.86 -12.14 -14.76
CA LEU A 263 -6.49 -11.92 -16.15
C LEU A 263 -7.03 -13.07 -17.05
N ASP A 264 -7.93 -13.98 -16.61
CA ASP A 264 -8.17 -15.24 -17.37
C ASP A 264 -8.89 -15.06 -18.70
N ASN A 265 -9.72 -14.02 -18.87
CA ASN A 265 -10.30 -13.72 -20.18
C ASN A 265 -9.38 -12.89 -21.10
N LYS A 266 -8.28 -12.34 -20.56
CA LYS A 266 -7.19 -11.72 -21.34
C LYS A 266 -5.98 -12.67 -21.51
N LEU A 267 -5.93 -13.77 -20.76
CA LEU A 267 -4.93 -14.85 -20.81
C LEU A 267 -5.28 -15.98 -21.79
N LYS A 268 -6.46 -15.99 -22.43
CA LYS A 268 -6.65 -16.87 -23.61
C LYS A 268 -5.64 -16.56 -24.73
N THR A 269 -4.98 -15.40 -24.69
CA THR A 269 -3.86 -15.03 -25.55
C THR A 269 -2.49 -15.00 -24.86
N LEU A 270 -2.38 -15.37 -23.58
CA LEU A 270 -1.11 -15.30 -22.85
C LEU A 270 -0.91 -16.58 -22.02
N LYS A 271 -0.01 -17.45 -22.49
CA LYS A 271 0.32 -18.71 -21.83
C LYS A 271 1.09 -18.46 -20.51
N LYS A 272 0.48 -18.92 -19.41
CA LYS A 272 0.97 -19.32 -18.07
C LYS A 272 2.06 -18.48 -17.37
N ALA A 273 1.75 -18.07 -16.14
CA ALA A 273 2.73 -17.79 -15.09
C ALA A 273 2.41 -18.58 -13.81
N ASP A 274 3.49 -19.00 -13.16
CA ASP A 274 3.59 -19.94 -12.03
C ASP A 274 4.02 -19.17 -10.75
N PRO A 275 3.55 -19.51 -9.53
CA PRO A 275 3.70 -18.69 -8.31
C PRO A 275 5.12 -18.62 -7.71
N SER A 276 6.17 -18.91 -8.48
CA SER A 276 7.55 -19.06 -8.02
C SER A 276 8.49 -17.86 -8.31
N LYS A 277 7.99 -16.72 -8.81
CA LYS A 277 8.87 -15.70 -9.43
C LYS A 277 8.70 -14.27 -8.92
N ILE A 278 9.23 -13.97 -7.73
CA ILE A 278 9.79 -12.64 -7.49
C ILE A 278 11.15 -12.61 -8.20
N LYS A 279 11.26 -11.83 -9.28
CA LYS A 279 12.53 -11.69 -10.00
C LYS A 279 13.27 -10.48 -9.45
N PHE A 280 14.46 -10.71 -8.91
CA PHE A 280 15.41 -9.64 -8.64
C PHE A 280 16.30 -9.50 -9.86
N ILE A 281 16.43 -8.29 -10.36
CA ILE A 281 17.44 -7.99 -11.38
C ILE A 281 18.47 -7.02 -10.82
N SER A 282 19.72 -7.19 -11.24
CA SER A 282 20.79 -6.28 -10.86
C SER A 282 20.80 -5.04 -11.75
N ALA A 283 21.04 -3.89 -11.12
CA ALA A 283 21.30 -2.62 -11.81
C ALA A 283 22.43 -1.86 -11.09
N GLN A 284 22.96 -0.84 -11.76
CA GLN A 284 24.00 0.02 -11.19
C GLN A 284 23.63 1.48 -11.35
N VAL A 285 23.84 2.27 -10.30
CA VAL A 285 23.74 3.73 -10.38
C VAL A 285 24.71 4.25 -11.44
N THR A 286 24.25 5.11 -12.34
CA THR A 286 25.11 5.83 -13.30
C THR A 286 24.94 7.33 -13.10
N GLY A 287 26.06 8.06 -13.03
CA GLY A 287 26.05 9.51 -12.80
C GLY A 287 26.73 9.93 -11.49
N LYS A 288 26.76 11.24 -11.23
CA LYS A 288 27.40 11.85 -10.06
C LYS A 288 26.34 12.63 -9.27
N TYR A 289 26.07 12.20 -8.04
CA TYR A 289 25.03 12.75 -7.18
C TYR A 289 25.65 13.41 -5.94
N LYS A 290 26.44 14.48 -6.13
CA LYS A 290 26.98 15.26 -5.01
C LYS A 290 25.92 16.24 -4.53
N ASN A 291 25.59 16.18 -3.24
CA ASN A 291 24.53 16.99 -2.62
C ASN A 291 23.18 16.80 -3.30
N PHE A 292 22.81 15.53 -3.53
CA PHE A 292 21.50 15.15 -4.08
C PHE A 292 20.36 15.89 -3.37
N LYS A 293 19.33 16.27 -4.12
CA LYS A 293 18.13 16.94 -3.60
C LYS A 293 16.87 16.20 -4.01
N ASP A 294 15.82 16.36 -3.23
CA ASP A 294 14.52 15.79 -3.51
C ASP A 294 14.01 16.19 -4.91
N GLY A 295 13.46 15.21 -5.62
CA GLY A 295 12.97 15.34 -6.99
C GLY A 295 14.05 15.23 -8.08
N GLU A 296 15.34 15.14 -7.74
CA GLU A 296 16.40 14.93 -8.73
C GLU A 296 16.31 13.55 -9.39
N ILE A 297 16.70 13.48 -10.67
CA ILE A 297 16.65 12.25 -11.46
C ILE A 297 17.87 11.39 -11.18
N VAL A 298 17.63 10.17 -10.71
CA VAL A 298 18.66 9.13 -10.56
C VAL A 298 18.59 8.17 -11.75
N SER A 299 19.74 7.87 -12.32
CA SER A 299 19.88 7.00 -13.50
C SER A 299 20.50 5.67 -13.11
N PHE A 300 20.00 4.60 -13.72
CA PHE A 300 20.41 3.22 -13.46
C PHE A 300 20.72 2.52 -14.78
N ILE A 301 21.89 1.92 -14.89
CA ILE A 301 22.21 1.01 -15.99
C ILE A 301 21.88 -0.42 -15.58
N LEU A 302 20.98 -1.05 -16.33
CA LEU A 302 20.56 -2.42 -16.10
C LEU A 302 21.71 -3.40 -16.37
N GLN A 303 21.97 -4.32 -15.44
CA GLN A 303 22.97 -5.39 -15.62
C GLN A 303 22.36 -6.67 -16.19
N GLU A 304 21.03 -6.72 -16.21
CA GLU A 304 20.20 -7.82 -16.67
C GLU A 304 18.99 -7.26 -17.41
N GLU A 305 18.22 -8.12 -18.07
CA GLU A 305 17.01 -7.71 -18.77
C GLU A 305 15.87 -7.44 -17.79
N LEU A 306 15.29 -6.24 -17.89
CA LEU A 306 14.08 -5.83 -17.17
C LEU A 306 12.88 -6.03 -18.10
N GLN A 307 11.96 -6.89 -17.69
CA GLN A 307 10.69 -7.07 -18.35
C GLN A 307 9.57 -6.81 -17.36
N VAL A 308 8.73 -5.82 -17.67
CA VAL A 308 7.63 -5.38 -16.82
C VAL A 308 6.44 -5.15 -17.74
N PHE A 309 5.42 -6.00 -17.65
CA PHE A 309 4.29 -6.00 -18.59
C PHE A 309 4.77 -6.01 -20.07
N ASN A 310 4.30 -5.05 -20.88
CA ASN A 310 4.68 -4.86 -22.29
C ASN A 310 5.92 -3.99 -22.49
N ARG A 311 6.64 -3.61 -21.41
CA ARG A 311 7.87 -2.83 -21.49
C ARG A 311 9.07 -3.75 -21.27
N TYR A 312 9.89 -3.87 -22.31
CA TYR A 312 11.17 -4.55 -22.27
C TYR A 312 12.30 -3.52 -22.26
N SER A 313 13.28 -3.73 -21.39
CA SER A 313 14.52 -2.98 -21.37
C SER A 313 15.68 -3.96 -21.28
N GLY A 314 16.47 -4.00 -22.35
CA GLY A 314 17.60 -4.92 -22.44
C GLY A 314 18.71 -4.55 -21.46
N LYS A 315 19.60 -5.51 -21.20
CA LYS A 315 20.84 -5.28 -20.45
C LYS A 315 21.63 -4.10 -21.06
N GLY A 316 22.13 -3.20 -20.21
CA GLY A 316 22.83 -1.99 -20.63
C GLY A 316 21.93 -0.77 -20.88
N THR A 317 20.61 -0.94 -20.86
CA THR A 317 19.67 0.18 -20.95
C THR A 317 19.77 1.05 -19.70
N VAL A 318 19.75 2.36 -19.89
CA VAL A 318 19.63 3.33 -18.79
C VAL A 318 18.16 3.58 -18.53
N ILE A 319 17.73 3.31 -17.30
CA ILE A 319 16.43 3.73 -16.80
C ILE A 319 16.61 4.85 -15.79
N GLN A 320 15.59 5.70 -15.66
CA GLN A 320 15.63 6.88 -14.82
C GLN A 320 14.43 6.91 -13.89
N GLY A 321 14.64 7.44 -12.70
CA GLY A 321 13.57 7.67 -11.74
C GLY A 321 13.80 8.95 -10.97
N ARG A 322 12.72 9.55 -10.47
CA ARG A 322 12.82 10.67 -9.53
C ARG A 322 13.17 10.11 -8.16
N GLY A 323 14.11 10.74 -7.47
CA GLY A 323 14.55 10.33 -6.15
C GLY A 323 14.21 11.34 -5.06
N TRP A 324 13.96 10.85 -3.86
CA TRP A 324 13.72 11.65 -2.64
C TRP A 324 14.52 11.09 -1.48
N ILE A 325 15.12 11.96 -0.68
CA ILE A 325 15.92 11.61 0.49
C ILE A 325 14.99 11.31 1.65
N ILE A 326 15.15 10.13 2.20
CA ILE A 326 14.27 9.51 3.17
C ILE A 326 15.15 8.77 4.19
N ASP A 327 15.22 9.21 5.44
CA ASP A 327 16.00 8.50 6.48
C ASP A 327 17.47 8.19 6.06
N ASP A 328 18.17 9.18 5.49
CA ASP A 328 19.51 9.01 4.88
C ASP A 328 19.55 8.02 3.70
N ARG A 329 18.43 7.79 3.01
CA ARG A 329 18.33 6.94 1.81
C ARG A 329 17.56 7.63 0.68
N VAL A 330 18.03 7.51 -0.55
CA VAL A 330 17.34 7.99 -1.74
C VAL A 330 16.38 6.90 -2.22
N GLN A 331 15.09 7.11 -1.96
CA GLN A 331 14.00 6.32 -2.54
C GLN A 331 13.77 6.78 -3.96
N ILE A 332 13.55 5.85 -4.89
CA ILE A 332 13.44 6.18 -6.31
C ILE A 332 12.14 5.60 -6.86
N ASP A 333 11.33 6.46 -7.47
CA ASP A 333 10.25 6.06 -8.33
C ASP A 333 10.75 5.98 -9.78
N LEU A 334 10.76 4.78 -10.34
CA LEU A 334 11.18 4.49 -11.70
C LEU A 334 10.05 4.65 -12.73
N GLY A 335 8.83 5.03 -12.32
CA GLY A 335 7.68 5.19 -13.20
C GLY A 335 7.08 3.86 -13.66
N PHE A 336 7.13 2.84 -12.80
CA PHE A 336 6.57 1.50 -13.03
C PHE A 336 5.46 1.13 -12.03
N ASP A 337 4.79 2.12 -11.43
CA ASP A 337 3.62 1.91 -10.55
C ASP A 337 3.85 0.80 -9.49
N HIS A 338 5.03 0.83 -8.85
CA HIS A 338 5.53 -0.14 -7.85
C HIS A 338 5.72 -1.60 -8.31
N THR A 339 5.50 -1.88 -9.60
CA THR A 339 5.85 -3.16 -10.23
C THR A 339 7.36 -3.39 -10.21
N VAL A 340 8.14 -2.31 -10.19
CA VAL A 340 9.58 -2.33 -9.98
C VAL A 340 9.93 -1.51 -8.76
N ILE A 341 10.44 -2.17 -7.73
CA ILE A 341 10.89 -1.51 -6.50
C ILE A 341 12.41 -1.61 -6.45
N LEU A 342 13.05 -0.45 -6.32
CA LEU A 342 14.49 -0.38 -6.15
C LEU A 342 14.87 -0.67 -4.70
N LEU A 343 15.78 -1.61 -4.51
CA LEU A 343 16.33 -2.05 -3.23
C LEU A 343 17.86 -1.95 -3.26
N ASP A 344 18.49 -1.79 -2.10
CA ASP A 344 19.92 -2.03 -1.97
C ASP A 344 20.25 -3.54 -1.84
N LEU A 345 21.54 -3.86 -1.74
CA LEU A 345 22.01 -5.24 -1.59
C LEU A 345 21.63 -5.90 -0.26
N LYS A 346 21.06 -5.17 0.69
CA LYS A 346 20.49 -5.70 1.93
C LYS A 346 18.97 -5.90 1.84
N ASN A 347 18.40 -5.74 0.64
CA ASN A 347 16.95 -5.74 0.37
C ASN A 347 16.18 -4.60 1.06
N GLU A 348 16.86 -3.51 1.43
CA GLU A 348 16.20 -2.30 1.95
C GLU A 348 15.79 -1.38 0.79
N LYS A 349 14.58 -0.81 0.83
CA LYS A 349 14.07 0.06 -0.24
C LYS A 349 14.95 1.30 -0.43
N GLY A 350 15.18 1.70 -1.69
CA GLY A 350 16.03 2.84 -2.06
C GLY A 350 17.53 2.57 -1.87
N ILE A 351 18.34 3.62 -1.83
CA ILE A 351 19.81 3.55 -1.73
C ILE A 351 20.26 4.47 -0.61
N ALA A 352 21.09 4.02 0.33
CA ALA A 352 21.68 4.95 1.32
C ALA A 352 22.33 6.17 0.63
N LEU A 353 22.03 7.38 1.07
CA LEU A 353 22.48 8.65 0.48
C LEU A 353 24.01 8.70 0.37
N LYS A 354 24.72 8.24 1.41
CA LYS A 354 26.19 8.09 1.42
C LYS A 354 26.74 7.10 0.37
N LYS A 355 25.88 6.21 -0.13
CA LYS A 355 26.18 5.21 -1.15
C LYS A 355 25.65 5.60 -2.53
N LEU A 356 24.90 6.70 -2.67
CA LEU A 356 24.42 7.18 -3.96
C LEU A 356 25.59 7.74 -4.78
N LYS A 357 26.33 6.85 -5.43
CA LYS A 357 27.50 7.18 -6.23
C LYS A 357 27.55 6.29 -7.47
N ASN A 358 28.27 6.76 -8.47
CA ASN A 358 28.48 6.02 -9.71
C ASN A 358 28.94 4.58 -9.44
N LYS A 359 28.35 3.62 -10.15
CA LYS A 359 28.59 2.17 -10.06
C LYS A 359 28.13 1.48 -8.77
N GLU A 360 27.40 2.17 -7.88
CA GLU A 360 26.77 1.48 -6.74
C GLU A 360 25.76 0.44 -7.25
N LYS A 361 25.85 -0.79 -6.75
CA LYS A 361 24.98 -1.89 -7.15
C LYS A 361 23.67 -1.83 -6.36
N VAL A 362 22.57 -2.07 -7.08
CA VAL A 362 21.22 -2.10 -6.53
C VAL A 362 20.48 -3.31 -7.11
N LEU A 363 19.42 -3.70 -6.42
CA LEU A 363 18.49 -4.71 -6.89
C LEU A 363 17.19 -4.01 -7.29
N MET A 364 16.57 -4.49 -8.35
CA MET A 364 15.20 -4.13 -8.68
C MET A 364 14.35 -5.36 -8.46
N LYS A 365 13.50 -5.29 -7.43
CA LYS A 365 12.47 -6.29 -7.19
C LYS A 365 11.38 -6.06 -8.21
N VAL A 366 11.25 -6.98 -9.15
CA VAL A 366 10.20 -6.96 -10.17
C VAL A 366 9.07 -7.85 -9.68
N SER A 367 7.99 -7.21 -9.27
CA SER A 367 6.73 -7.87 -8.95
C SER A 367 6.00 -8.08 -10.27
N THR A 368 6.10 -9.25 -10.89
CA THR A 368 5.23 -9.54 -12.03
C THR A 368 3.80 -9.70 -11.49
N LEU A 369 2.99 -8.65 -11.63
CA LEU A 369 1.55 -8.78 -11.48
C LEU A 369 1.06 -9.60 -12.67
N ASN A 370 0.44 -10.75 -12.38
CA ASN A 370 -0.33 -11.48 -13.39
C ASN A 370 -1.55 -10.66 -13.78
#